data_AF-X1GBR8-F1
#
_entry.id   AF-X1GBR8-F1
#
_cell.length_a   1.000
_cell.length_b   1.000
_cell.length_c   1.000
_cell.angle_alpha   90.00
_cell.angle_beta   90.00
_cell.angle_gamma   90.00
#
_symmetry.space_group_name_H-M   'P 1'
#
loop_
_entity.id
_entity.type
_entity.pdbx_description
1 polymer ?
#
loop_
_entity_poly.entity_id
_entity_poly.type
_entity_poly.pdbx_seq_one_letter_code
_entity_poly.pdbx_strand_id
1 'polypeptide(L)'
;YTYRVIQRGFDALAQRIKKVSASRASAPHAVPAAPAKVTVVAPDESEIRRRELLRASFEPALKSFVRLAKAWGSEPILMTQVRVEATAEGDSGANDFLSPEQLRKGNFDTASFASIHDYANTIIRHVAVTEGALLIDLVAARQWTRDDVYDSLHFTETGSRHVAEIIDQALAPLIVPPEMGKRSDARALEESPGAER
;
A
#
# COMPACT_ATOMS: atom_id res chain seq x y z
N TYR A 1 13.10 -21.25 -11.37
CA TYR A 1 14.28 -20.68 -10.67
C TYR A 1 13.90 -19.43 -9.84
N THR A 2 13.02 -18.58 -10.35
CA THR A 2 12.54 -17.31 -9.72
C THR A 2 11.84 -17.50 -8.36
N TYR A 3 11.06 -18.57 -8.18
CA TYR A 3 10.35 -18.86 -6.91
C TYR A 3 11.31 -19.09 -5.71
N ARG A 4 12.47 -19.74 -5.94
CA ARG A 4 13.45 -20.02 -4.87
C ARG A 4 14.22 -18.79 -4.41
N VAL A 5 14.38 -17.78 -5.26
CA VAL A 5 15.05 -16.53 -4.90
C VAL A 5 14.13 -15.67 -4.03
N ILE A 6 12.84 -15.68 -4.33
CA ILE A 6 11.82 -14.94 -3.58
C ILE A 6 11.58 -15.55 -2.19
N GLN A 7 11.50 -16.88 -2.07
CA GLN A 7 11.36 -17.56 -0.78
C GLN A 7 12.48 -17.18 0.21
N ARG A 8 13.72 -17.12 -0.28
CA ARG A 8 14.89 -16.72 0.53
C ARG A 8 14.81 -15.27 1.04
N GLY A 9 14.18 -14.37 0.27
CA GLY A 9 13.95 -13.00 0.70
C GLY A 9 12.95 -12.91 1.86
N PHE A 10 11.86 -13.69 1.80
CA PHE A 10 10.88 -13.78 2.89
C PHE A 10 11.46 -14.44 4.14
N ASP A 11 12.25 -15.50 3.99
CA ASP A 11 12.91 -16.17 5.11
C ASP A 11 13.89 -15.24 5.84
N ALA A 12 14.65 -14.43 5.10
CA ALA A 12 15.57 -13.45 5.66
C ALA A 12 14.85 -12.34 6.44
N LEU A 13 13.70 -11.87 5.96
CA LEU A 13 12.88 -10.87 6.66
C LEU A 13 12.27 -11.45 7.94
N ALA A 14 11.74 -12.66 7.88
CA ALA A 14 11.16 -13.35 9.04
C ALA A 14 12.19 -13.60 10.16
N GLN A 15 13.44 -13.94 9.80
CA GLN A 15 14.53 -14.09 10.78
C GLN A 15 14.90 -12.75 11.44
N ARG A 16 14.84 -11.64 10.70
CA ARG A 16 15.15 -10.30 11.21
C ARG A 16 14.10 -9.83 12.22
N ILE A 17 12.83 -10.12 11.97
CA ILE A 17 11.71 -9.85 12.90
C ILE A 17 11.88 -10.66 14.20
N LYS A 18 12.18 -11.96 14.11
CA LYS A 18 12.44 -12.81 15.29
C LYS A 18 13.59 -12.29 16.16
N LYS A 19 14.63 -11.75 15.55
CA LYS A 19 15.80 -11.20 16.27
C LYS A 19 15.48 -9.92 17.04
N VAL A 20 14.56 -9.09 16.52
CA VAL A 20 14.08 -7.87 17.20
C VAL A 20 13.17 -8.21 18.38
N SER A 21 12.30 -9.22 18.25
CA SER A 21 11.46 -9.69 19.36
C SER A 21 12.24 -10.33 20.50
N ALA A 22 13.42 -10.90 20.23
CA ALA A 22 14.27 -11.54 21.23
C ALA A 22 15.03 -10.56 22.15
N SER A 23 15.07 -9.25 21.86
CA SER A 23 15.77 -8.27 22.71
C SER A 23 14.88 -7.55 23.73
N ARG A 24 13.58 -7.88 23.81
CA ARG A 24 12.66 -7.40 24.85
C ARG A 24 12.26 -8.55 25.78
N ALA A 25 13.08 -8.81 26.79
CA ALA A 25 12.71 -9.68 27.90
C ALA A 25 12.80 -8.90 29.23
N SER A 26 11.65 -8.50 29.77
CA SER A 26 11.50 -8.29 31.21
C SER A 26 10.02 -8.39 31.64
N ALA A 27 9.83 -9.07 32.78
CA ALA A 27 8.63 -9.28 33.60
C ALA A 27 7.77 -10.55 33.29
N PRO A 28 7.53 -11.40 34.31
CA PRO A 28 6.71 -12.61 34.19
C PRO A 28 5.22 -12.26 34.27
N HIS A 29 4.56 -12.19 33.11
CA HIS A 29 3.10 -12.22 33.05
C HIS A 29 2.60 -13.68 32.98
N ALA A 30 1.47 -13.92 33.66
CA ALA A 30 0.79 -15.20 33.72
C ALA A 30 0.66 -15.83 32.32
N VAL A 31 0.99 -17.12 32.23
CA VAL A 31 0.94 -17.91 30.99
C VAL A 31 -0.49 -17.89 30.45
N PRO A 32 -0.76 -17.22 29.30
CA PRO A 32 -2.07 -17.29 28.68
C PRO A 32 -2.35 -18.72 28.20
N ALA A 33 -3.63 -19.10 28.24
CA ALA A 33 -4.11 -20.40 27.80
C ALA A 33 -3.55 -20.79 26.42
N ALA A 34 -3.27 -22.09 26.25
CA ALA A 34 -2.67 -22.64 25.03
C ALA A 34 -3.37 -22.09 23.77
N PRO A 35 -2.61 -21.57 22.78
CA PRO A 35 -3.20 -20.98 21.60
C PRO A 35 -4.05 -22.04 20.89
N ALA A 36 -5.30 -21.67 20.56
CA ALA A 36 -6.17 -22.52 19.77
C ALA A 36 -5.43 -22.96 18.50
N LYS A 37 -5.54 -24.23 18.12
CA LYS A 37 -4.92 -24.76 16.90
C LYS A 37 -5.45 -23.98 15.70
N VAL A 38 -4.66 -23.04 15.19
CA VAL A 38 -4.93 -22.33 13.94
C VAL A 38 -4.69 -23.34 12.82
N THR A 39 -5.77 -23.88 12.26
CA THR A 39 -5.70 -24.72 11.07
C THR A 39 -5.44 -23.82 9.86
N VAL A 40 -4.23 -23.86 9.32
CA VAL A 40 -3.90 -23.18 8.05
C VAL A 40 -4.57 -23.97 6.93
N VAL A 41 -5.67 -23.44 6.40
CA VAL A 41 -6.32 -23.99 5.20
C VAL A 41 -5.47 -23.56 4.01
N ALA A 42 -5.06 -24.52 3.17
CA ALA A 42 -4.35 -24.21 1.94
C ALA A 42 -5.27 -23.38 1.01
N PRO A 43 -4.73 -22.38 0.29
CA PRO A 43 -5.52 -21.62 -0.67
C PRO A 43 -6.06 -22.56 -1.76
N ASP A 44 -7.31 -22.38 -2.15
CA ASP A 44 -7.88 -23.15 -3.24
C ASP A 44 -7.28 -22.75 -4.61
N GLU A 45 -7.45 -23.58 -5.63
CA GLU A 45 -6.91 -23.35 -6.97
C GLU A 45 -7.40 -22.02 -7.59
N SER A 46 -8.61 -21.57 -7.23
CA SER A 46 -9.17 -20.32 -7.72
C SER A 46 -8.45 -19.11 -7.12
N GLU A 47 -8.08 -19.15 -5.84
CA GLU A 47 -7.29 -18.11 -5.18
C GLU A 47 -5.88 -18.04 -5.77
N ILE A 48 -5.25 -19.19 -6.01
CA ILE A 48 -3.93 -19.25 -6.66
C ILE A 48 -4.00 -18.60 -8.04
N ARG A 49 -4.96 -19.00 -8.87
CA ARG A 49 -5.15 -18.44 -10.21
C ARG A 49 -5.42 -16.93 -10.18
N ARG A 50 -6.22 -16.45 -9.22
CA ARG A 50 -6.51 -15.02 -9.04
C ARG A 50 -5.26 -14.23 -8.70
N ARG A 51 -4.43 -14.73 -7.78
CA ARG A 51 -3.13 -14.11 -7.45
C ARG A 51 -2.21 -14.07 -8.66
N GLU A 52 -2.15 -15.14 -9.45
CA GLU A 52 -1.37 -15.16 -10.68
C GLU A 52 -1.86 -14.14 -11.70
N LEU A 53 -3.18 -14.03 -11.92
CA LEU A 53 -3.78 -13.04 -12.82
C LEU A 53 -3.52 -11.60 -12.35
N LEU A 54 -3.68 -11.33 -11.05
CA LEU A 54 -3.38 -10.03 -10.48
C LEU A 54 -1.90 -9.71 -10.67
N ARG A 55 -0.99 -10.64 -10.35
CA ARG A 55 0.45 -10.41 -10.54
C ARG A 55 0.78 -10.15 -12.01
N ALA A 56 0.23 -10.95 -12.93
CA ALA A 56 0.52 -10.85 -14.35
C ALA A 56 0.06 -9.53 -14.98
N SER A 57 -0.92 -8.85 -14.38
CA SER A 57 -1.47 -7.59 -14.89
C SER A 57 -1.03 -6.37 -14.07
N PHE A 58 -1.16 -6.43 -12.75
CA PHE A 58 -0.93 -5.32 -11.83
C PHE A 58 0.55 -4.98 -11.68
N GLU A 59 1.45 -5.97 -11.55
CA GLU A 59 2.89 -5.70 -11.38
C GLU A 59 3.47 -5.01 -12.63
N PRO A 60 3.26 -5.48 -13.87
CA PRO A 60 3.75 -4.78 -15.06
C PRO A 60 3.13 -3.41 -15.25
N ALA A 61 1.83 -3.25 -14.97
CA ALA A 61 1.16 -1.96 -15.06
C ALA A 61 1.76 -0.94 -14.08
N LEU A 62 1.97 -1.32 -12.83
CA LEU A 62 2.55 -0.45 -11.81
C LEU A 62 4.00 -0.08 -12.13
N LYS A 63 4.81 -1.04 -12.62
CA LYS A 63 6.16 -0.76 -13.12
C LYS A 63 6.14 0.22 -14.30
N SER A 64 5.21 0.05 -15.23
CA SER A 64 5.07 0.92 -16.39
C SER A 64 4.70 2.34 -15.98
N PHE A 65 3.79 2.49 -15.02
CA PHE A 65 3.45 3.78 -14.42
C PHE A 65 4.67 4.47 -13.80
N VAL A 66 5.44 3.76 -12.96
CA VAL A 66 6.64 4.32 -12.31
C VAL A 66 7.67 4.78 -13.35
N ARG A 67 7.94 3.95 -14.35
CA ARG A 67 8.92 4.27 -15.41
C ARG A 67 8.46 5.46 -16.26
N LEU A 68 7.18 5.51 -16.58
CA LEU A 68 6.61 6.63 -17.33
C LEU A 68 6.71 7.92 -16.52
N ALA A 69 6.31 7.93 -15.24
CA ALA A 69 6.43 9.09 -14.38
C ALA A 69 7.88 9.62 -14.32
N LYS A 70 8.85 8.73 -14.14
CA LYS A 70 10.29 9.07 -14.16
C LYS A 70 10.76 9.63 -15.50
N ALA A 71 10.29 9.07 -16.62
CA ALA A 71 10.60 9.56 -17.96
C ALA A 71 10.10 10.99 -18.21
N TRP A 72 9.03 11.41 -17.51
CA TRP A 72 8.49 12.76 -17.54
C TRP A 72 9.08 13.70 -16.49
N GLY A 73 10.14 13.28 -15.78
CA GLY A 73 10.81 14.10 -14.77
C GLY A 73 10.10 14.16 -13.42
N SER A 74 9.09 13.31 -13.19
CA SER A 74 8.40 13.20 -11.91
C SER A 74 9.00 12.09 -11.04
N GLU A 75 8.95 12.25 -9.73
CA GLU A 75 9.32 11.23 -8.76
C GLU A 75 8.06 10.54 -8.22
N PRO A 76 7.70 9.34 -8.71
CA PRO A 76 6.51 8.65 -8.25
C PRO A 76 6.71 8.12 -6.82
N ILE A 77 5.69 8.28 -6.00
CA ILE A 77 5.59 7.72 -4.65
C ILE A 77 4.51 6.64 -4.69
N LEU A 78 4.85 5.43 -4.23
CA LEU A 78 3.91 4.33 -4.12
C LEU A 78 3.41 4.20 -2.68
N MET A 79 2.18 3.72 -2.53
CA MET A 79 1.51 3.67 -1.23
C MET A 79 0.70 2.38 -1.08
N THR A 80 0.78 1.73 0.09
CA THR A 80 -0.05 0.55 0.38
C THR A 80 -1.49 0.95 0.70
N GLN A 81 -2.44 0.09 0.37
CA GLN A 81 -3.87 0.27 0.60
C GLN A 81 -4.24 -0.28 1.97
N VAL A 82 -4.88 0.55 2.80
CA VAL A 82 -5.40 0.15 4.10
C VAL A 82 -6.71 -0.59 3.93
N ARG A 83 -6.89 -1.66 4.72
CA ARG A 83 -8.16 -2.36 4.90
C ARG A 83 -8.37 -2.65 6.38
N VAL A 84 -9.59 -2.45 6.86
CA VAL A 84 -10.01 -2.85 8.23
C VAL A 84 -11.15 -3.85 8.11
N GLU A 85 -11.05 -4.98 8.82
CA GLU A 85 -12.09 -6.00 8.78
C GLU A 85 -13.45 -5.48 9.24
N ALA A 86 -14.48 -5.94 8.55
CA ALA A 86 -15.87 -5.79 8.95
C ALA A 86 -16.15 -6.52 10.27
N THR A 87 -16.79 -5.86 11.23
CA THR A 87 -17.26 -6.51 12.46
C THR A 87 -18.65 -7.11 12.27
N ALA A 88 -18.87 -8.31 12.78
CA ALA A 88 -20.12 -9.08 12.63
C ALA A 88 -21.40 -8.36 13.13
N GLU A 89 -21.26 -7.33 13.98
CA GLU A 89 -22.36 -6.71 14.72
C GLU A 89 -22.81 -5.33 14.19
N GLY A 90 -22.22 -4.82 13.10
CA GLY A 90 -22.44 -3.42 12.70
C GLY A 90 -22.55 -3.11 11.20
N ASP A 91 -22.22 -4.03 10.30
CA ASP A 91 -22.22 -3.72 8.87
C ASP A 91 -23.55 -4.06 8.17
N SER A 92 -24.68 -3.65 8.73
CA SER A 92 -25.97 -3.78 8.05
C SER A 92 -26.16 -2.79 6.89
N GLY A 93 -25.11 -2.10 6.42
CA GLY A 93 -25.26 -1.02 5.44
C GLY A 93 -24.10 -0.69 4.48
N ALA A 94 -22.91 -1.30 4.58
CA ALA A 94 -21.75 -0.82 3.79
C ALA A 94 -20.81 -1.90 3.21
N ASN A 95 -21.07 -3.19 3.42
CA ASN A 95 -20.10 -4.25 3.10
C ASN A 95 -20.09 -4.76 1.66
N ASP A 96 -20.96 -4.28 0.79
CA ASP A 96 -20.98 -4.70 -0.61
C ASP A 96 -20.72 -3.50 -1.52
N PHE A 97 -19.46 -3.07 -1.61
CA PHE A 97 -19.00 -2.18 -2.71
C PHE A 97 -19.32 -2.79 -4.09
N LEU A 98 -19.47 -4.10 -4.12
CA LEU A 98 -19.99 -4.90 -5.20
C LEU A 98 -20.98 -5.90 -4.59
N SER A 99 -22.19 -5.98 -5.14
CA SER A 99 -23.15 -7.01 -4.75
C SER A 99 -22.51 -8.41 -4.91
N PRO A 100 -22.98 -9.43 -4.18
CA PRO A 100 -22.50 -10.81 -4.37
C PRO A 100 -22.58 -11.25 -5.84
N GLU A 101 -23.54 -10.71 -6.61
CA GLU A 101 -23.65 -10.92 -8.04
C GLU A 101 -22.52 -10.23 -8.83
N GLN A 102 -22.17 -8.98 -8.51
CA GLN A 102 -21.05 -8.27 -9.13
C GLN A 102 -19.70 -8.92 -8.78
N LEU A 103 -19.54 -9.38 -7.54
CA LEU A 103 -18.40 -10.17 -7.12
C LEU A 103 -18.30 -11.45 -7.94
N ARG A 104 -19.39 -12.21 -8.04
CA ARG A 104 -19.43 -13.45 -8.83
C ARG A 104 -19.15 -13.20 -10.32
N LYS A 105 -19.63 -12.09 -10.90
CA LYS A 105 -19.33 -11.70 -12.29
C LYS A 105 -17.83 -11.44 -12.51
N GLY A 106 -17.14 -10.92 -11.50
CA GLY A 106 -15.68 -10.75 -11.51
C GLY A 106 -14.89 -11.99 -11.04
N ASN A 107 -15.56 -13.11 -10.75
CA ASN A 107 -14.98 -14.29 -10.08
C ASN A 107 -14.34 -13.96 -8.71
N PHE A 108 -14.95 -13.04 -7.96
CA PHE A 108 -14.56 -12.67 -6.61
C PHE A 108 -15.51 -13.28 -5.56
N ASP A 109 -14.97 -13.56 -4.38
CA ASP A 109 -15.68 -13.86 -3.14
C ASP A 109 -15.14 -12.96 -2.03
N THR A 110 -15.95 -12.69 -1.01
CA THR A 110 -15.61 -11.76 0.10
C THR A 110 -14.41 -12.22 0.94
N ALA A 111 -14.20 -13.53 1.09
CA ALA A 111 -13.05 -14.08 1.82
C ALA A 111 -11.73 -13.79 1.09
N SER A 112 -11.76 -13.73 -0.23
CA SER A 112 -10.59 -13.49 -1.08
C SER A 112 -10.22 -12.01 -1.21
N PHE A 113 -11.09 -11.07 -0.81
CA PHE A 113 -10.75 -9.65 -0.81
C PHE A 113 -9.64 -9.31 0.17
N ALA A 114 -9.65 -9.91 1.37
CA ALA A 114 -8.57 -9.74 2.34
C ALA A 114 -7.23 -10.13 1.71
N SER A 115 -7.21 -11.32 1.10
CA SER A 115 -6.00 -11.89 0.54
C SER A 115 -5.53 -11.18 -0.73
N ILE A 116 -6.44 -10.59 -1.52
CA ILE A 116 -6.08 -9.85 -2.73
C ILE A 116 -5.50 -8.47 -2.43
N HIS A 117 -6.03 -7.73 -1.45
CA HIS A 117 -5.46 -6.44 -1.04
C HIS A 117 -4.07 -6.62 -0.43
N ASP A 118 -3.90 -7.63 0.43
CA ASP A 118 -2.59 -7.95 1.01
C ASP A 118 -1.58 -8.37 -0.05
N TYR A 119 -2.03 -9.13 -1.05
CA TYR A 119 -1.20 -9.52 -2.17
C TYR A 119 -0.85 -8.33 -3.08
N ALA A 120 -1.81 -7.44 -3.37
CA ALA A 120 -1.56 -6.20 -4.10
C ALA A 120 -0.56 -5.30 -3.35
N ASN A 121 -0.69 -5.16 -2.03
CA ASN A 121 0.26 -4.44 -1.18
C ASN A 121 1.66 -5.07 -1.23
N THR A 122 1.75 -6.39 -1.30
CA THR A 122 3.04 -7.08 -1.50
C THR A 122 3.66 -6.74 -2.85
N ILE A 123 2.84 -6.66 -3.92
CA ILE A 123 3.29 -6.21 -5.24
C ILE A 123 3.74 -4.74 -5.19
N ILE A 124 2.99 -3.85 -4.54
CA ILE A 124 3.35 -2.43 -4.37
C ILE A 124 4.71 -2.28 -3.70
N ARG A 125 4.92 -2.95 -2.56
CA ARG A 125 6.21 -2.96 -1.85
C ARG A 125 7.33 -3.47 -2.74
N HIS A 126 7.10 -4.56 -3.46
CA HIS A 126 8.07 -5.13 -4.38
C HIS A 126 8.45 -4.14 -5.48
N VAL A 127 7.46 -3.54 -6.14
CA VAL A 127 7.69 -2.58 -7.23
C VAL A 127 8.42 -1.34 -6.74
N ALA A 128 8.06 -0.82 -5.57
CA ALA A 128 8.75 0.34 -4.96
C ALA A 128 10.25 0.08 -4.81
N VAL A 129 10.62 -1.08 -4.26
CA VAL A 129 12.02 -1.48 -4.12
C VAL A 129 12.70 -1.67 -5.48
N THR A 130 12.08 -2.41 -6.40
CA THR A 130 12.74 -2.77 -7.67
C THR A 130 12.89 -1.60 -8.64
N GLU A 131 11.94 -0.67 -8.62
CA GLU A 131 11.96 0.49 -9.52
C GLU A 131 12.59 1.72 -8.83
N GLY A 132 13.01 1.61 -7.56
CA GLY A 132 13.57 2.71 -6.79
C GLY A 132 12.58 3.88 -6.66
N ALA A 133 11.34 3.59 -6.31
CA ALA A 133 10.32 4.57 -5.96
C ALA A 133 10.18 4.67 -4.44
N LEU A 134 9.86 5.85 -3.92
CA LEU A 134 9.56 6.01 -2.49
C LEU A 134 8.32 5.19 -2.14
N LEU A 135 8.34 4.51 -0.99
CA LEU A 135 7.21 3.76 -0.46
C LEU A 135 6.68 4.43 0.80
N ILE A 136 5.39 4.75 0.82
CA ILE A 136 4.64 5.08 2.03
C ILE A 136 3.79 3.86 2.40
N ASP A 137 4.25 3.07 3.37
CA ASP A 137 3.54 1.85 3.79
C ASP A 137 2.47 2.18 4.84
N LEU A 138 1.31 2.66 4.39
CA LEU A 138 0.19 2.98 5.28
C LEU A 138 -0.22 1.81 6.17
N VAL A 139 -0.25 0.58 5.63
CA VAL A 139 -0.60 -0.62 6.40
C VAL A 139 0.34 -0.83 7.60
N ALA A 140 1.63 -0.56 7.43
CA ALA A 140 2.62 -0.70 8.50
C ALA A 140 2.77 0.55 9.38
N ALA A 141 2.27 1.72 8.92
CA ALA A 141 2.46 2.99 9.61
C ALA A 141 1.69 3.06 10.94
N ARG A 142 0.54 2.39 11.04
CA ARG A 142 -0.26 2.35 12.27
C ARG A 142 -1.27 1.20 12.28
N GLN A 143 -1.87 0.96 13.44
CA GLN A 143 -3.05 0.13 13.55
C GLN A 143 -4.28 0.94 13.13
N TRP A 144 -4.92 0.52 12.05
CA TRP A 144 -6.13 1.13 11.52
C TRP A 144 -7.37 0.51 12.15
N THR A 145 -8.39 1.34 12.38
CA THR A 145 -9.62 0.96 13.07
C THR A 145 -10.86 1.37 12.26
N ARG A 146 -12.05 0.96 12.71
CA ARG A 146 -13.31 1.38 12.08
C ARG A 146 -13.61 2.87 12.25
N ASP A 147 -12.98 3.55 13.20
CA ASP A 147 -13.08 5.02 13.28
C ASP A 147 -12.31 5.70 12.14
N ASP A 148 -11.35 5.00 11.54
CA ASP A 148 -10.55 5.49 10.44
C ASP A 148 -11.15 5.17 9.06
N VAL A 149 -12.03 4.18 8.92
CA VAL A 149 -12.64 3.77 7.63
C VAL A 149 -14.15 3.51 7.72
N TYR A 150 -14.93 3.96 6.74
CA TYR A 150 -16.39 3.84 6.79
C TYR A 150 -16.95 2.57 6.14
N ASP A 151 -16.25 1.95 5.20
CA ASP A 151 -16.71 0.76 4.44
C ASP A 151 -15.59 -0.28 4.23
N SER A 152 -14.73 -0.43 5.23
CA SER A 152 -13.52 -1.29 5.25
C SER A 152 -12.32 -0.81 4.43
N LEU A 153 -12.51 0.09 3.45
CA LEU A 153 -11.42 0.54 2.56
C LEU A 153 -11.28 2.07 2.52
N HIS A 154 -12.39 2.80 2.53
CA HIS A 154 -12.35 4.25 2.36
C HIS A 154 -12.25 4.94 3.71
N PHE A 155 -11.35 5.91 3.78
CA PHE A 155 -11.08 6.64 5.01
C PHE A 155 -12.24 7.56 5.41
N THR A 156 -12.51 7.65 6.71
CA THR A 156 -13.28 8.75 7.29
C THR A 156 -12.49 10.06 7.23
N GLU A 157 -13.08 11.16 7.68
CA GLU A 157 -12.33 12.43 7.85
C GLU A 157 -11.15 12.25 8.81
N THR A 158 -11.36 11.53 9.92
CA THR A 158 -10.31 11.19 10.89
C THR A 158 -9.23 10.31 10.26
N GLY A 159 -9.60 9.25 9.54
CA GLY A 159 -8.64 8.41 8.83
C GLY A 159 -7.82 9.20 7.80
N SER A 160 -8.46 10.12 7.07
CA SER A 160 -7.82 10.97 6.07
C SER A 160 -6.81 11.93 6.69
N ARG A 161 -7.09 12.50 7.86
CA ARG A 161 -6.13 13.30 8.63
C ARG A 161 -4.89 12.48 9.00
N HIS A 162 -5.08 11.26 9.52
CA HIS A 162 -3.97 10.38 9.85
C HIS A 162 -3.12 10.02 8.61
N VAL A 163 -3.75 9.76 7.46
CA VAL A 163 -3.03 9.54 6.19
C VAL A 163 -2.23 10.77 5.80
N ALA A 164 -2.81 11.97 5.89
CA ALA A 164 -2.15 13.21 5.54
C ALA A 164 -0.91 13.46 6.43
N GLU A 165 -1.00 13.22 7.74
CA GLU A 165 0.12 13.33 8.66
C GLU A 165 1.26 12.36 8.30
N ILE A 166 0.93 11.10 7.95
CA ILE A 166 1.92 10.10 7.53
C ILE A 166 2.61 10.55 6.23
N ILE A 167 1.84 11.07 5.26
CA ILE A 167 2.38 11.57 4.00
C ILE A 167 3.27 12.78 4.24
N ASP A 168 2.82 13.75 5.03
CA ASP A 168 3.58 14.96 5.36
C ASP A 168 4.93 14.60 5.99
N GLN A 169 4.93 13.72 7.00
CA GLN A 169 6.16 13.25 7.64
C GLN A 169 7.11 12.52 6.67
N ALA A 170 6.56 11.73 5.74
CA ALA A 170 7.35 11.01 4.75
C ALA A 170 7.98 11.93 3.70
N LEU A 171 7.30 13.04 3.35
CA LEU A 171 7.71 13.94 2.28
C LEU A 171 8.45 15.19 2.78
N ALA A 172 8.29 15.57 4.05
CA ALA A 172 8.95 16.73 4.63
C ALA A 172 10.48 16.76 4.40
N PRO A 173 11.24 15.65 4.46
CA PRO A 173 12.67 15.66 4.16
C PRO A 173 13.02 15.89 2.69
N LEU A 174 12.06 15.69 1.77
CA LEU A 174 12.25 15.79 0.32
C LEU A 174 11.84 17.17 -0.22
N ILE A 175 10.96 17.85 0.50
CA ILE A 175 10.50 19.19 0.14
C ILE A 175 11.55 20.18 0.63
N VAL A 176 12.45 20.58 -0.27
CA VAL A 176 13.26 21.78 -0.03
C VAL A 176 12.28 22.95 0.03
N PRO A 177 12.26 23.76 1.11
CA PRO A 177 11.46 24.96 1.14
C PRO A 177 11.77 25.76 -0.13
N PRO A 178 10.76 26.22 -0.90
CA PRO A 178 11.06 27.12 -2.01
C PRO A 178 11.89 28.25 -1.41
N GLU A 179 13.10 28.49 -1.92
CA GLU A 179 13.90 29.61 -1.45
C GLU A 179 12.99 30.85 -1.51
N MET A 180 12.60 31.38 -0.35
CA MET A 180 11.67 32.50 -0.24
C MET A 180 12.38 33.81 -0.62
N GLY A 181 12.91 33.85 -1.84
CA GLY A 181 13.80 34.87 -2.37
C GLY A 181 15.00 34.15 -2.99
N LYS A 182 15.06 33.91 -4.29
CA LYS A 182 14.93 34.90 -5.36
C LYS A 182 14.20 34.28 -6.55
N ARG A 183 12.97 34.73 -6.83
CA ARG A 183 12.49 34.78 -8.22
C ARG A 183 13.23 35.92 -8.93
N SER A 184 14.55 35.80 -9.08
CA SER A 184 15.28 36.63 -10.02
C SER A 184 15.04 36.03 -11.40
N ASP A 185 14.31 36.78 -12.21
CA ASP A 185 14.50 36.82 -13.66
C ASP A 185 14.06 35.59 -14.46
N ALA A 186 12.75 35.45 -14.70
CA ALA A 186 12.26 34.63 -15.81
C ALA A 186 10.88 35.04 -16.35
N ARG A 187 10.62 36.35 -16.45
CA ARG A 187 9.54 36.86 -17.31
C ARG A 187 9.83 38.26 -17.84
N ALA A 188 11.05 38.44 -18.36
CA ALA A 188 11.21 39.29 -19.55
C ALA A 188 10.74 38.46 -20.75
N LEU A 189 9.41 38.28 -20.87
CA LEU A 189 8.82 37.87 -22.13
C LEU A 189 8.94 39.10 -23.04
N GLU A 190 10.01 39.10 -23.82
CA GLU A 190 10.12 39.63 -25.16
C GLU A 190 8.85 40.34 -25.66
N GLU A 191 8.74 41.64 -25.36
CA GLU A 191 8.11 42.55 -26.30
C GLU A 191 9.03 42.56 -27.52
N SER A 192 8.65 41.82 -28.57
CA SER A 192 9.29 41.92 -29.88
C SER A 192 8.56 43.04 -30.65
N PRO A 193 9.16 44.23 -30.82
CA PRO A 193 8.55 45.28 -31.61
C PRO A 193 9.02 45.12 -33.06
N GLY A 194 8.07 44.86 -33.96
CA GLY A 194 8.22 45.26 -35.35
C GLY A 194 8.34 44.11 -36.36
N ALA A 195 7.29 43.97 -37.15
CA ALA A 195 7.43 43.72 -38.58
C ALA A 195 6.20 44.31 -39.30
N GLU A 196 6.16 45.63 -39.43
CA GLU A 196 5.50 46.28 -40.57
C GLU A 196 6.41 46.12 -41.78
N ARG A 197 5.93 45.45 -42.84
CA ARG A 197 6.08 45.83 -44.26
C ARG A 197 4.97 45.18 -45.08
#